data_AF-A0A067EIG0-F1
#
_entry.id   AF-A0A067EIG0-F1
#
_cell.length_a   1.000
_cell.length_b   1.000
_cell.length_c   1.000
_cell.angle_alpha   90.00
_cell.angle_beta   90.00
_cell.angle_gamma   90.00
#
_symmetry.space_group_name_H-M   'P 1'
#
loop_
_entity.id
_entity.type
_entity.pdbx_description
1 polymer ?
#
loop_
_entity_poly.entity_id
_entity_poly.type
_entity_poly.pdbx_seq_one_letter_code
_entity_poly.pdbx_strand_id
1 'polypeptide(L)'
;MDHPQVFSSQMNQFNWVEASLVRARSSIREAALVRNLTSVHQDPDYVPRGPIYRNANAFHRSYLLMEKLFKIYVYEEGEPPMFHDGPCKSIYSTEGRFIHEMERSNTYKTKDPEKALVYFLPFSVVMMVEHLYVPGAHEINAIGHSIVDYISIISHKYPFWNRSLGADHFMLSCHDWVRNSS
;
A
#
# COMPACT_ATOMS: atom_id res chain seq x y z
N MET A 1 -17.04 19.32 22.07
CA MET A 1 -16.02 19.10 23.12
C MET A 1 -15.03 18.12 22.53
N ASP A 2 -13.89 18.62 22.04
CA ASP A 2 -12.86 17.80 21.42
C ASP A 2 -12.16 16.93 22.47
N HIS A 3 -12.02 15.64 22.16
CA HIS A 3 -11.41 14.63 23.02
C HIS A 3 -9.87 14.72 22.99
N PRO A 4 -9.19 15.09 24.09
CA PRO A 4 -7.73 15.26 24.13
C PRO A 4 -6.92 13.97 23.89
N GLN A 5 -7.55 12.80 24.02
CA GLN A 5 -6.89 11.50 23.90
C GLN A 5 -6.63 11.06 22.45
N VAL A 6 -7.44 11.52 21.49
CA VAL A 6 -7.27 11.17 20.06
C VAL A 6 -6.10 11.94 19.45
N PHE A 7 -5.89 13.18 19.90
CA PHE A 7 -4.81 14.04 19.42
C PHE A 7 -3.43 13.55 19.91
N SER A 8 -3.35 13.01 21.14
CA SER A 8 -2.09 12.51 21.71
C SER A 8 -1.66 11.16 21.13
N SER A 9 -2.59 10.27 20.77
CA SER A 9 -2.27 8.98 20.12
C SER A 9 -1.79 9.16 18.68
N GLN A 10 -2.43 10.02 17.90
CA GLN A 10 -2.00 10.36 16.53
C GLN A 10 -0.59 10.96 16.51
N MET A 11 -0.27 11.82 17.47
CA MET A 11 1.05 12.42 17.62
C MET A 11 2.12 11.37 17.98
N ASN A 12 1.77 10.35 18.77
CA ASN A 12 2.67 9.23 19.09
C ASN A 12 2.90 8.30 17.88
N GLN A 13 1.87 8.03 17.07
CA GLN A 13 1.97 7.24 15.84
C GLN A 13 2.97 7.84 14.85
N PHE A 14 2.80 9.13 14.50
CA PHE A 14 3.67 9.81 13.55
C PHE A 14 5.13 9.81 14.02
N ASN A 15 5.34 10.04 15.32
CA ASN A 15 6.67 10.06 15.91
C ASN A 15 7.37 8.70 15.80
N TRP A 16 6.67 7.58 16.00
CA TRP A 16 7.28 6.26 15.89
C TRP A 16 7.64 5.88 14.45
N VAL A 17 6.72 6.12 13.51
CA VAL A 17 6.94 5.82 12.08
C VAL A 17 8.11 6.64 11.56
N GLU A 18 8.13 7.95 11.81
CA GLU A 18 9.23 8.83 11.39
C GLU A 18 10.56 8.43 12.03
N ALA A 19 10.59 8.15 13.34
CA ALA A 19 11.80 7.71 14.01
C ALA A 19 12.35 6.40 13.41
N SER A 20 11.46 5.47 13.04
CA SER A 20 11.83 4.21 12.40
C SER A 20 12.37 4.42 10.99
N LEU A 21 11.76 5.31 10.21
CA LEU A 21 12.23 5.66 8.86
C LEU A 21 13.56 6.41 8.89
N VAL A 22 13.79 7.31 9.85
CA VAL A 22 15.08 7.99 10.03
C VAL A 22 16.19 6.98 10.31
N ARG A 23 15.97 6.02 11.22
CA ARG A 23 16.94 4.94 11.50
C ARG A 23 17.19 4.09 10.25
N ALA A 24 16.14 3.72 9.52
CA ALA A 24 16.27 2.94 8.29
C ALA A 24 17.11 3.68 7.24
N ARG A 25 16.82 4.96 6.99
CA ARG A 25 17.58 5.82 6.05
C ARG A 25 19.04 5.94 6.46
N SER A 26 19.34 6.14 7.75
CA SER A 26 20.72 6.17 8.24
C SER A 26 21.44 4.86 7.94
N SER A 27 20.81 3.74 8.27
CA SER A 27 21.42 2.43 8.10
C SER A 27 21.65 2.04 6.63
N ILE A 28 20.76 2.44 5.73
CA ILE A 28 20.94 2.27 4.28
C ILE A 28 22.11 3.13 3.77
N ARG A 29 22.22 4.39 4.25
CA ARG A 29 23.33 5.27 3.90
C ARG A 29 24.67 4.71 4.37
N GLU A 30 24.73 4.20 5.59
CA GLU A 30 25.93 3.53 6.12
C GLU A 30 26.33 2.32 5.27
N ALA A 31 25.36 1.46 4.92
CA ALA A 31 25.61 0.33 4.02
C ALA A 31 26.11 0.77 2.64
N ALA A 32 25.64 1.92 2.15
CA ALA A 32 26.06 2.47 0.87
C ALA A 32 27.50 3.00 0.85
N LEU A 33 28.06 3.37 2.00
CA LEU A 33 29.44 3.87 2.12
C LEU A 33 30.50 2.77 2.12
N VAL A 34 30.09 1.50 2.26
CA VAL A 34 31.02 0.36 2.29
C VAL A 34 31.66 0.15 0.90
N ARG A 35 32.98 0.30 0.82
CA ARG A 35 33.74 0.32 -0.45
C ARG A 35 33.62 -0.94 -1.31
N ASN A 36 33.48 -2.11 -0.69
CA ASN A 36 33.42 -3.37 -1.43
C ASN A 36 32.05 -3.58 -2.11
N LEU A 37 31.02 -2.80 -1.76
CA LEU A 37 29.64 -2.86 -2.27
C LEU A 37 28.94 -4.22 -2.14
N THR A 38 29.64 -5.23 -1.60
CA THR A 38 29.13 -6.58 -1.36
C THR A 38 28.28 -6.57 -0.11
N SER A 39 27.12 -7.21 -0.19
CA SER A 39 26.31 -7.40 0.99
C SER A 39 27.04 -8.24 2.05
N VAL A 40 27.05 -7.74 3.28
CA VAL A 40 27.48 -8.48 4.48
C VAL A 40 26.31 -8.94 5.35
N HIS A 41 25.08 -8.61 4.96
CA HIS A 41 23.88 -9.00 5.69
C HIS A 41 23.56 -10.48 5.44
N GLN A 42 23.25 -11.20 6.51
CA GLN A 42 22.77 -12.57 6.42
C GLN A 42 21.29 -12.56 6.05
N ASP A 43 20.97 -13.30 4.99
CA ASP A 43 19.62 -13.55 4.53
C ASP A 43 19.55 -15.01 4.07
N PRO A 44 18.66 -15.84 4.63
CA PRO A 44 18.49 -17.24 4.21
C PRO A 44 17.93 -17.37 2.78
N ASP A 45 17.20 -16.37 2.29
CA ASP A 45 16.50 -16.41 1.02
C ASP A 45 17.41 -15.94 -0.12
N TYR A 46 17.96 -14.73 -0.02
CA TYR A 46 18.78 -14.18 -1.09
C TYR A 46 19.78 -13.11 -0.65
N VAL A 47 21.06 -13.35 -0.93
CA VAL A 47 22.11 -12.31 -0.83
C VAL A 47 22.47 -11.82 -2.23
N PRO A 48 22.27 -10.53 -2.57
CA PRO A 48 22.55 -10.01 -3.90
C PRO A 48 24.03 -10.07 -4.22
N ARG A 49 24.34 -10.63 -5.40
CA ARG A 49 25.69 -10.80 -5.95
C ARG A 49 25.73 -10.39 -7.41
N GLY A 50 26.92 -10.03 -7.89
CA GLY A 50 27.17 -9.70 -9.29
C GLY A 50 26.87 -8.24 -9.67
N PRO A 51 27.13 -7.86 -10.93
CA PRO A 51 27.16 -6.45 -11.37
C PRO A 51 25.78 -5.85 -11.65
N ILE A 52 24.68 -6.59 -11.45
CA ILE A 52 23.31 -6.13 -11.72
C ILE A 52 22.93 -4.93 -10.82
N TYR A 53 23.49 -4.88 -9.60
CA TYR A 53 23.16 -3.86 -8.61
C TYR A 53 24.20 -2.74 -8.63
N ARG A 54 23.72 -1.48 -8.68
CA ARG A 54 24.58 -0.30 -8.50
C ARG A 54 25.29 -0.31 -7.14
N ASN A 55 24.63 -0.78 -6.10
CA ASN A 55 25.19 -1.01 -4.77
C ASN A 55 24.43 -2.17 -4.10
N ALA A 56 24.99 -3.38 -4.16
CA ALA A 56 24.31 -4.58 -3.66
C ALA A 56 24.12 -4.54 -2.14
N ASN A 57 25.07 -3.99 -1.38
CA ASN A 57 24.96 -3.86 0.07
C ASN A 57 23.83 -2.92 0.49
N ALA A 58 23.77 -1.72 -0.10
CA ALA A 58 22.70 -0.76 0.19
C ALA A 58 21.33 -1.28 -0.23
N PHE A 59 21.23 -1.92 -1.40
CA PHE A 59 20.00 -2.55 -1.86
C PHE A 59 19.53 -3.63 -0.88
N HIS A 60 20.42 -4.57 -0.51
CA HIS A 60 20.06 -5.64 0.42
C HIS A 60 19.62 -5.09 1.77
N ARG A 61 20.35 -4.09 2.30
CA ARG A 61 19.97 -3.44 3.55
C ARG A 61 18.60 -2.79 3.46
N SER A 62 18.30 -2.12 2.36
CA SER A 62 17.00 -1.50 2.11
C SER A 62 15.89 -2.55 2.03
N TYR A 63 16.13 -3.67 1.35
CA TYR A 63 15.17 -4.77 1.21
C TYR A 63 14.81 -5.39 2.57
N LEU A 64 15.81 -5.80 3.35
CA LEU A 64 15.59 -6.39 4.68
C LEU A 64 14.89 -5.45 5.66
N LEU A 65 15.15 -4.14 5.54
CA LEU A 65 14.45 -3.13 6.35
C LEU A 65 13.01 -2.94 5.88
N MET A 66 12.75 -2.97 4.57
CA MET A 66 11.41 -2.91 4.00
C MET A 66 10.57 -4.08 4.51
N GLU A 67 11.06 -5.33 4.44
CA GLU A 67 10.29 -6.49 4.93
C GLU A 67 9.87 -6.39 6.41
N LYS A 68 10.75 -5.80 7.23
CA LYS A 68 10.50 -5.63 8.67
C LYS A 68 9.58 -4.47 8.98
N LEU A 69 9.82 -3.31 8.36
CA LEU A 69 9.17 -2.05 8.71
C LEU A 69 7.90 -1.80 7.90
N PHE A 70 7.85 -2.25 6.64
CA PHE A 70 6.76 -1.97 5.73
C PHE A 70 5.51 -2.74 6.15
N LYS A 71 4.54 -1.99 6.68
CA LYS A 71 3.23 -2.50 7.08
C LYS A 71 2.13 -1.69 6.44
N ILE A 72 1.11 -2.40 5.98
CA ILE A 72 -0.06 -1.91 5.26
C ILE A 72 -1.27 -2.18 6.13
N TYR A 73 -2.05 -1.15 6.42
CA TYR A 73 -3.41 -1.35 6.97
C TYR A 73 -4.36 -1.52 5.79
N VAL A 74 -5.25 -2.50 5.85
CA VAL A 74 -6.27 -2.73 4.83
C VAL A 74 -7.61 -2.37 5.49
N TYR A 75 -8.35 -1.44 4.89
CA TYR A 75 -9.72 -1.15 5.32
C TYR A 75 -10.59 -2.39 5.14
N GLU A 76 -11.50 -2.67 6.07
CA GLU A 76 -12.28 -3.92 6.08
C GLU A 76 -13.65 -3.77 5.41
N GLU A 77 -14.00 -2.56 4.97
CA GLU A 77 -15.28 -2.22 4.37
C GLU A 77 -15.36 -2.66 2.91
N GLY A 78 -16.60 -2.94 2.50
CA GLY A 78 -16.93 -3.31 1.15
C GLY A 78 -17.07 -4.82 1.01
N GLU A 79 -17.80 -5.24 -0.03
CA GLU A 79 -18.07 -6.65 -0.29
C GLU A 79 -17.59 -7.04 -1.70
N PRO A 80 -17.17 -8.30 -1.90
CA PRO A 80 -16.92 -8.84 -3.22
C PRO A 80 -18.17 -8.74 -4.13
N PRO A 81 -17.98 -8.59 -5.45
CA PRO A 81 -16.70 -8.63 -6.16
C PRO A 81 -15.98 -7.27 -6.23
N MET A 82 -16.61 -6.17 -5.81
CA MET A 82 -16.04 -4.82 -5.98
C MET A 82 -14.92 -4.51 -4.99
N PHE A 83 -14.95 -5.11 -3.81
CA PHE A 83 -13.97 -4.91 -2.75
C PHE A 83 -13.43 -6.25 -2.27
N HIS A 84 -12.18 -6.26 -1.80
CA HIS A 84 -11.50 -7.45 -1.26
C HIS A 84 -11.40 -8.62 -2.23
N ASP A 85 -11.69 -8.39 -3.50
CA ASP A 85 -11.61 -9.36 -4.57
C ASP A 85 -11.11 -8.66 -5.84
N GLY A 86 -10.46 -9.43 -6.72
CA GLY A 86 -9.90 -8.89 -7.94
C GLY A 86 -9.54 -9.98 -8.95
N PRO A 87 -9.58 -9.67 -10.25
CA PRO A 87 -9.37 -10.67 -11.28
C PRO A 87 -7.91 -11.10 -11.35
N CYS A 88 -7.64 -12.38 -11.09
CA CYS A 88 -6.30 -12.98 -11.21
C CYS A 88 -5.98 -13.46 -12.63
N LYS A 89 -6.56 -12.87 -13.69
CA LYS A 89 -6.37 -13.29 -15.09
C LYS A 89 -5.93 -12.14 -15.99
N SER A 90 -5.15 -12.47 -17.02
CA SER A 90 -4.73 -11.54 -18.09
C SER A 90 -3.95 -10.31 -17.58
N ILE A 91 -4.02 -9.18 -18.28
CA ILE A 91 -3.36 -7.90 -18.00
C ILE A 91 -3.77 -7.25 -16.66
N TYR A 92 -4.83 -7.75 -16.02
CA TYR A 92 -5.32 -7.28 -14.72
C TYR A 92 -4.75 -8.06 -13.53
N SER A 93 -3.90 -9.06 -13.82
CA SER A 93 -3.40 -10.00 -12.81
C SER A 93 -2.60 -9.36 -11.68
N THR A 94 -1.98 -8.19 -11.87
CA THR A 94 -1.19 -7.56 -10.79
C THR A 94 -2.09 -6.95 -9.71
N GLU A 95 -3.25 -6.39 -10.07
CA GLU A 95 -4.24 -5.83 -9.16
C GLU A 95 -4.88 -6.94 -8.34
N GLY A 96 -5.43 -7.94 -9.04
CA GLY A 96 -6.03 -9.12 -8.39
C GLY A 96 -5.03 -9.86 -7.51
N ARG A 97 -3.79 -10.04 -7.97
CA ARG A 97 -2.75 -10.70 -7.17
C ARG A 97 -2.40 -9.90 -5.91
N PHE A 98 -2.28 -8.57 -6.00
CA PHE A 98 -2.00 -7.76 -4.82
C PHE A 98 -3.13 -7.83 -3.80
N ILE A 99 -4.39 -7.65 -4.23
CA ILE A 99 -5.57 -7.75 -3.36
C ILE A 99 -5.60 -9.13 -2.69
N HIS A 100 -5.41 -10.20 -3.47
CA HIS A 100 -5.37 -11.57 -2.96
C HIS A 100 -4.27 -11.80 -1.92
N GLU A 101 -3.07 -11.27 -2.15
CA GLU A 101 -1.97 -11.33 -1.18
C GLU A 101 -2.31 -10.54 0.08
N MET A 102 -2.95 -9.38 -0.02
CA MET A 102 -3.39 -8.62 1.15
C MET A 102 -4.48 -9.36 1.95
N GLU A 103 -5.36 -10.09 1.28
CA GLU A 103 -6.38 -10.89 1.97
C GLU A 103 -5.79 -12.10 2.68
N ARG A 104 -4.91 -12.85 2.03
CA ARG A 104 -4.39 -14.13 2.53
C ARG A 104 -3.11 -14.05 3.37
N SER A 105 -2.22 -13.12 3.04
CA SER A 105 -0.92 -12.99 3.68
C SER A 105 -0.95 -11.99 4.83
N ASN A 106 -0.24 -12.32 5.90
CA ASN A 106 -0.04 -11.44 7.05
C ASN A 106 1.37 -10.83 7.10
N THR A 107 2.23 -11.10 6.11
CA THR A 107 3.61 -10.63 6.12
C THR A 107 3.70 -9.10 6.16
N TYR A 108 2.91 -8.44 5.31
CA TYR A 108 2.89 -6.98 5.16
C TYR A 108 1.63 -6.33 5.74
N LYS A 109 0.61 -7.10 6.10
CA LYS A 109 -0.64 -6.59 6.66
C LYS A 109 -0.51 -6.32 8.16
N THR A 110 -1.11 -5.23 8.65
CA THR A 110 -1.26 -4.92 10.08
C THR A 110 -2.70 -4.51 10.39
N LYS A 111 -3.20 -4.89 11.57
CA LYS A 111 -4.45 -4.37 12.14
C LYS A 111 -4.24 -3.18 13.07
N ASP A 112 -2.98 -2.91 13.40
CA ASP A 112 -2.59 -1.76 14.20
C ASP A 112 -2.30 -0.59 13.26
N PRO A 113 -3.16 0.46 13.24
CA PRO A 113 -2.95 1.62 12.39
C PRO A 113 -1.67 2.38 12.73
N GLU A 114 -1.19 2.31 14.00
CA GLU A 114 0.01 3.02 14.43
C GLU A 114 1.28 2.44 13.82
N LYS A 115 1.26 1.16 13.45
CA LYS A 115 2.38 0.47 12.81
C LYS A 115 2.39 0.62 11.29
N ALA A 116 1.29 1.04 10.67
CA ALA A 116 1.18 1.06 9.22
C ALA A 116 1.75 2.35 8.60
N LEU A 117 2.54 2.15 7.55
CA LEU A 117 3.14 3.21 6.74
C LEU A 117 2.19 3.72 5.66
N VAL A 118 1.37 2.83 5.11
CA VAL A 118 0.40 3.14 4.06
C VAL A 118 -0.91 2.41 4.33
N TYR A 119 -2.01 2.97 3.86
CA TYR A 119 -3.36 2.44 4.03
C TYR A 119 -3.97 2.09 2.68
N PHE A 120 -4.36 0.83 2.51
CA PHE A 120 -4.83 0.30 1.25
C PHE A 120 -6.36 0.37 1.17
N LEU A 121 -6.86 0.93 0.06
CA LEU A 121 -8.27 0.92 -0.33
C LEU A 121 -8.53 -0.33 -1.20
N PRO A 122 -9.20 -1.37 -0.68
CA PRO A 122 -9.25 -2.70 -1.29
C PRO A 122 -10.30 -2.81 -2.40
N PHE A 123 -10.59 -1.75 -3.14
CA PHE A 123 -11.51 -1.85 -4.29
C PHE A 123 -10.78 -2.25 -5.57
N SER A 124 -11.43 -3.10 -6.36
CA SER A 124 -10.96 -3.45 -7.70
C SER A 124 -11.61 -2.54 -8.73
N VAL A 125 -10.79 -1.71 -9.39
CA VAL A 125 -11.24 -0.86 -10.50
C VAL A 125 -11.80 -1.73 -11.63
N VAL A 126 -11.20 -2.90 -11.86
CA VAL A 126 -11.65 -3.82 -12.90
C VAL A 126 -13.03 -4.37 -12.60
N MET A 127 -13.27 -4.82 -11.36
CA MET A 127 -14.59 -5.32 -10.95
C MET A 127 -15.65 -4.23 -10.96
N MET A 128 -15.29 -3.00 -10.58
CA MET A 128 -16.18 -1.84 -10.70
C MET A 128 -16.54 -1.55 -12.15
N VAL A 129 -15.58 -1.58 -13.08
CA VAL A 129 -15.86 -1.43 -14.52
C VAL A 129 -16.74 -2.58 -15.01
N GLU A 130 -16.44 -3.83 -14.69
CA GLU A 130 -17.20 -4.99 -15.17
C GLU A 130 -18.67 -4.98 -14.70
N HIS A 131 -18.94 -4.51 -13.49
CA HIS A 131 -20.28 -4.58 -12.88
C HIS A 131 -21.07 -3.27 -12.94
N LEU A 132 -20.41 -2.12 -13.02
CA LEU A 132 -21.06 -0.79 -12.95
C LEU A 132 -21.01 -0.03 -14.27
N TYR A 133 -20.11 -0.38 -15.20
CA TYR A 133 -20.05 0.30 -16.49
C TYR A 133 -21.11 -0.23 -17.45
N VAL A 134 -21.88 0.67 -18.05
CA VAL A 134 -22.85 0.33 -19.10
C VAL A 134 -22.22 0.61 -20.47
N PRO A 135 -22.01 -0.40 -21.33
CA PRO A 135 -21.42 -0.19 -22.65
C PRO A 135 -22.19 0.85 -23.48
N GLY A 136 -21.49 1.88 -23.95
CA GLY A 136 -22.08 2.95 -24.78
C GLY A 136 -22.60 4.14 -23.97
N ALA A 137 -22.73 4.02 -22.65
CA ALA A 137 -22.86 5.18 -21.78
C ALA A 137 -21.47 5.82 -21.64
N HIS A 138 -21.34 7.09 -22.03
CA HIS A 138 -20.13 7.88 -21.73
C HIS A 138 -19.98 8.23 -20.24
N GLU A 139 -20.83 7.66 -19.39
CA GLU A 139 -20.92 8.04 -17.98
C GLU A 139 -20.27 6.99 -17.08
N ILE A 140 -19.24 7.46 -16.37
CA ILE A 140 -18.47 6.71 -15.38
C ILE A 140 -18.96 7.01 -13.94
N ASN A 141 -20.10 7.68 -13.85
CA ASN A 141 -20.65 8.26 -12.62
C ASN A 141 -20.91 7.20 -11.54
N ALA A 142 -21.36 6.00 -11.93
CA ALA A 142 -21.62 4.92 -10.98
C ALA A 142 -20.34 4.48 -10.24
N ILE A 143 -19.21 4.37 -10.95
CA ILE A 143 -17.90 4.04 -10.36
C ILE A 143 -17.45 5.15 -9.41
N GLY A 144 -17.57 6.40 -9.85
CA GLY A 144 -17.24 7.57 -9.03
C GLY A 144 -18.06 7.63 -7.74
N HIS A 145 -19.38 7.43 -7.83
CA HIS A 145 -20.27 7.41 -6.67
C HIS A 145 -19.91 6.28 -5.70
N SER A 146 -19.63 5.06 -6.20
CA SER A 146 -19.21 3.95 -5.34
C SER A 146 -17.92 4.27 -4.56
N ILE A 147 -16.94 4.93 -5.19
CA ILE A 147 -15.70 5.35 -4.51
C ILE A 147 -15.97 6.46 -3.49
N VAL A 148 -16.81 7.45 -3.83
CA VAL A 148 -17.17 8.55 -2.91
C VAL A 148 -17.90 8.00 -1.68
N ASP A 149 -18.87 7.11 -1.88
CA ASP A 149 -19.62 6.48 -0.80
C ASP A 149 -18.70 5.63 0.09
N TYR A 150 -17.78 4.88 -0.53
CA TYR A 150 -16.77 4.11 0.21
C TYR A 150 -15.88 4.99 1.09
N ILE A 151 -15.31 6.05 0.51
CA ILE A 151 -14.48 7.02 1.22
C ILE A 151 -15.28 7.70 2.34
N SER A 152 -16.55 8.02 2.11
CA SER A 152 -17.43 8.57 3.13
C SER A 152 -17.55 7.63 4.32
N ILE A 153 -17.79 6.32 4.09
CA ILE A 153 -17.91 5.34 5.18
C ILE A 153 -16.62 5.25 6.00
N ILE A 154 -15.47 5.03 5.34
CA ILE A 154 -14.21 4.80 6.06
C ILE A 154 -13.70 6.06 6.76
N SER A 155 -13.90 7.24 6.16
CA SER A 155 -13.48 8.52 6.77
C SER A 155 -14.26 8.85 8.04
N HIS A 156 -15.53 8.45 8.13
CA HIS A 156 -16.34 8.58 9.34
C HIS A 156 -16.03 7.49 10.37
N LYS A 157 -15.73 6.25 9.93
CA LYS A 157 -15.51 5.12 10.82
C LYS A 157 -14.11 5.11 11.46
N TYR A 158 -13.08 5.55 10.74
CA TYR A 158 -11.69 5.45 11.19
C TYR A 158 -11.09 6.83 11.52
N PRO A 159 -10.82 7.12 12.81
CA PRO A 159 -10.26 8.42 13.22
C PRO A 159 -8.90 8.76 12.62
N PHE A 160 -8.13 7.75 12.18
CA PHE A 160 -6.82 7.92 11.58
C PHE A 160 -6.84 8.25 10.09
N TRP A 161 -8.01 8.26 9.44
CA TRP A 161 -8.16 8.64 8.03
C TRP A 161 -7.53 10.01 7.73
N ASN A 162 -7.84 11.01 8.56
CA ASN A 162 -7.38 12.39 8.37
C ASN A 162 -5.93 12.65 8.82
N ARG A 163 -5.19 11.63 9.27
CA ARG A 163 -3.84 11.84 9.82
C ARG A 163 -2.89 12.48 8.80
N SER A 164 -3.02 12.08 7.54
CA SER A 164 -2.21 12.53 6.40
C SER A 164 -3.00 13.32 5.36
N LEU A 165 -4.26 13.65 5.67
CA LEU A 165 -5.23 14.17 4.71
C LEU A 165 -5.36 13.30 3.43
N GLY A 166 -5.15 11.98 3.58
CA GLY A 166 -5.22 11.01 2.48
C GLY A 166 -3.90 10.73 1.76
N ALA A 167 -2.79 11.42 2.08
CA ALA A 167 -1.53 11.30 1.33
C ALA A 167 -0.83 9.93 1.43
N ASP A 168 -1.15 9.12 2.43
CA ASP A 168 -0.63 7.76 2.63
C ASP A 168 -1.68 6.68 2.34
N HIS A 169 -2.82 7.07 1.78
CA HIS A 169 -3.84 6.14 1.30
C HIS A 169 -3.60 5.83 -0.17
N PHE A 170 -3.70 4.57 -0.55
CA PHE A 170 -3.46 4.16 -1.93
C PHE A 170 -4.45 3.10 -2.39
N MET A 171 -4.67 3.08 -3.69
CA MET A 171 -5.37 2.03 -4.42
C MET A 171 -4.41 1.47 -5.49
N LEU A 172 -4.71 0.29 -6.01
CA LEU A 172 -3.96 -0.28 -7.12
C LEU A 172 -4.90 -0.43 -8.31
N SER A 173 -4.42 -0.05 -9.49
CA SER A 173 -5.11 -0.29 -10.75
C SER A 173 -4.14 -0.88 -11.76
N CYS A 174 -4.57 -1.95 -12.43
CA CYS A 174 -3.87 -2.46 -13.61
C CYS A 174 -4.43 -1.78 -14.86
N HIS A 175 -3.70 -0.76 -15.35
CA HIS A 175 -3.82 -0.01 -16.63
C HIS A 175 -5.06 0.85 -16.90
N ASP A 176 -4.90 1.80 -17.84
CA ASP A 176 -5.97 2.69 -18.31
C ASP A 176 -7.00 1.91 -19.12
N TRP A 177 -8.23 1.91 -18.63
CA TRP A 177 -9.42 1.38 -19.29
C TRP A 177 -9.99 2.34 -20.36
N VAL A 178 -9.37 3.53 -20.51
CA VAL A 178 -9.70 4.47 -21.59
C VAL A 178 -9.25 3.85 -22.91
N ARG A 179 -10.20 3.24 -23.61
CA ARG A 179 -10.03 3.00 -25.05
C ARG A 179 -9.85 4.35 -25.72
N ASN A 180 -8.69 4.56 -26.36
CA ASN A 180 -8.61 5.51 -27.46
C ASN A 180 -9.68 5.09 -28.47
N SER A 181 -10.79 5.83 -28.52
CA SER A 181 -11.72 5.80 -29.62
C SER A 181 -10.98 6.40 -30.82
N SER A 182 -10.63 5.53 -31.77
CA SER A 182 -10.20 5.93 -33.11
C SER A 182 -11.41 5.94 -34.02
#